data_AF-A0A252DZR5-F1
#
_entry.id   AF-A0A252DZR5-F1
#
_cell.length_a   1.000
_cell.length_b   1.000
_cell.length_c   1.000
_cell.angle_alpha   90.00
_cell.angle_beta   90.00
_cell.angle_gamma   90.00
#
_symmetry.space_group_name_H-M   'P 1'
#
loop_
_entity.id
_entity.type
_entity.pdbx_description
1 polymer ?
#
loop_
_entity_poly.entity_id
_entity_poly.type
_entity_poly.pdbx_seq_one_letter_code
_entity_poly.pdbx_strand_id
1 'polypeptide(L)'
;MAEPTLEQIFGTGTTRLASGATTPSAGLFIPDSALTSAGLATPTTATPEGHFVAIAKNAQTNLTQTNFDSNTDQSVYISSGFSSFVTRGTNNDPYRVDQVTVNLAKADTSATIDPDDY
;
A
#
# COMPACT_ATOMS: atom_id res chain seq x y z
N MET A 1 -6.92 0.14 -20.93
CA MET A 1 -7.72 0.79 -19.89
C MET A 1 -6.89 1.94 -19.36
N ALA A 2 -6.97 2.35 -18.10
CA ALA A 2 -6.03 3.33 -17.54
C ALA A 2 -5.45 2.75 -16.25
N GLU A 3 -4.21 3.11 -15.95
CA GLU A 3 -3.60 2.77 -14.66
C GLU A 3 -4.42 3.36 -13.49
N PRO A 4 -4.47 2.66 -12.35
CA PRO A 4 -5.11 3.20 -11.15
C PRO A 4 -4.50 4.54 -10.72
N THR A 5 -5.36 5.49 -10.34
CA THR A 5 -4.91 6.80 -9.87
C THR A 5 -4.37 6.74 -8.44
N LEU A 6 -3.61 7.78 -8.04
CA LEU A 6 -3.14 7.92 -6.66
C LEU A 6 -4.27 7.86 -5.63
N GLU A 7 -5.42 8.45 -5.95
CA GLU A 7 -6.57 8.42 -5.05
C GLU A 7 -7.20 7.04 -4.95
N GLN A 8 -7.19 6.25 -6.03
CA GLN A 8 -7.66 4.87 -6.00
C GLN A 8 -6.75 3.99 -5.15
N ILE A 9 -5.43 4.20 -5.19
CA ILE A 9 -4.48 3.35 -4.47
C ILE A 9 -4.29 3.79 -3.02
N PHE A 10 -4.10 5.08 -2.78
CA PHE A 10 -3.72 5.59 -1.46
C PHE A 10 -4.89 6.24 -0.71
N GLY A 11 -6.01 6.50 -1.39
CA GLY A 11 -7.22 7.09 -0.85
C GLY A 11 -7.44 8.54 -1.29
N THR A 12 -8.69 9.00 -1.19
CA THR A 12 -9.15 10.33 -1.62
C THR A 12 -8.28 11.46 -1.08
N GLY A 13 -7.93 12.43 -1.94
CA GLY A 13 -7.09 13.57 -1.60
C GLY A 13 -5.59 13.28 -1.62
N THR A 14 -5.18 12.04 -1.94
CA THR A 14 -3.77 11.75 -2.20
C THR A 14 -3.30 12.46 -3.46
N THR A 15 -2.16 13.14 -3.39
CA THR A 15 -1.62 13.90 -4.52
C THR A 15 -0.10 13.97 -4.52
N ARG A 16 0.48 14.29 -5.69
CA ARG A 16 1.88 14.70 -5.80
C ARG A 16 1.99 16.18 -5.49
N LEU A 17 2.79 16.51 -4.50
CA LEU A 17 3.14 17.90 -4.23
C LEU A 17 4.23 18.33 -5.21
N ALA A 18 3.97 19.42 -5.95
CA ALA A 18 4.97 20.08 -6.78
C ALA A 18 6.02 20.78 -5.90
N SER A 19 7.28 20.77 -6.31
CA SER A 19 8.36 21.47 -5.62
C SER A 19 8.15 22.99 -5.72
N GLY A 20 8.19 23.70 -4.58
CA GLY A 20 7.94 25.15 -4.58
C GLY A 20 8.47 26.01 -3.42
N ALA A 21 9.07 25.47 -2.34
CA ALA A 21 9.59 26.29 -1.22
C ALA A 21 10.58 25.53 -0.30
N THR A 22 11.24 26.26 0.62
CA THR A 22 12.41 25.83 1.44
C THR A 22 12.22 24.61 2.36
N THR A 23 10.98 24.20 2.62
CA THR A 23 10.55 22.86 3.08
C THR A 23 9.04 22.84 2.82
N PRO A 24 8.63 22.54 1.57
CA PRO A 24 8.31 21.16 1.20
C PRO A 24 9.11 20.71 -0.04
N SER A 25 9.77 19.55 0.08
CA SER A 25 10.30 18.84 -1.09
C SER A 25 9.14 18.25 -1.90
N ALA A 26 9.28 18.17 -3.22
CA ALA A 26 8.35 17.39 -4.03
C ALA A 26 8.18 15.98 -3.44
N GLY A 27 6.96 15.46 -3.45
CA GLY A 27 6.67 14.21 -2.77
C GLY A 27 5.25 13.72 -2.96
N LEU A 28 4.97 12.56 -2.36
CA LEU A 28 3.63 12.00 -2.25
C LEU A 28 3.02 12.47 -0.93
N PHE A 29 1.85 13.11 -1.00
CA PHE A 29 1.08 13.48 0.17
C PHE A 29 -0.16 12.60 0.27
N ILE A 30 -0.29 11.87 1.38
CA ILE A 30 -1.47 11.08 1.72
C ILE A 30 -2.12 11.76 2.94
N PRO A 31 -3.37 12.26 2.83
CA PRO A 31 -4.01 12.97 3.92
C PRO A 31 -4.42 12.02 5.05
N ASP A 32 -4.45 12.53 6.29
CA ASP A 32 -4.92 11.79 7.47
C ASP A 32 -6.34 11.23 7.30
N SER A 33 -7.19 11.89 6.50
CA SER A 33 -8.53 11.41 6.15
C SER A 33 -8.50 10.09 5.38
N ALA A 34 -7.50 9.87 4.53
CA ALA A 34 -7.32 8.60 3.82
C ALA A 34 -6.84 7.50 4.78
N LEU A 35 -5.95 7.82 5.72
CA LEU A 35 -5.42 6.87 6.70
C LEU A 35 -6.48 6.47 7.75
N THR A 36 -7.28 7.43 8.22
CA THR A 36 -8.40 7.18 9.14
C THR A 36 -9.48 6.34 8.48
N SER A 37 -9.74 6.56 7.19
CA SER A 37 -10.66 5.71 6.39
C SER A 37 -10.16 4.26 6.28
N ALA A 38 -8.84 4.04 6.31
CA ALA A 38 -8.24 2.71 6.41
C ALA A 38 -8.33 2.08 7.81
N GLY A 39 -8.77 2.83 8.82
CA GLY A 39 -8.90 2.42 10.21
C GLY A 39 -7.77 2.86 11.15
N LEU A 40 -6.86 3.73 10.70
CA LEU A 40 -5.83 4.31 11.58
C LEU A 40 -6.42 5.49 12.38
N ALA A 41 -6.89 5.23 13.59
CA ALA A 41 -7.70 6.18 14.37
C ALA A 41 -7.00 7.53 14.65
N THR A 42 -5.70 7.54 14.90
CA THR A 42 -4.92 8.75 15.23
C THR A 42 -3.61 8.79 14.44
N PRO A 43 -3.62 9.20 13.15
CA PRO A 43 -2.42 9.21 12.31
C PRO A 43 -1.25 10.01 12.90
N THR A 44 -1.54 11.16 13.52
CA THR A 44 -0.53 12.08 14.10
C THR A 44 0.35 11.47 15.19
N THR A 45 -0.11 10.41 15.87
CA THR A 45 0.62 9.72 16.93
C THR A 45 0.88 8.24 16.61
N ALA A 46 0.49 7.79 15.42
CA ALA A 46 0.65 6.41 15.01
C ALA A 46 2.11 6.06 14.72
N THR A 47 2.46 4.79 14.92
CA THR A 47 3.78 4.28 14.54
C THR A 47 3.94 4.31 13.01
N PRO A 48 5.19 4.33 12.51
CA PRO A 48 5.44 4.16 11.07
C PRO A 48 4.82 2.87 10.51
N GLU A 49 4.85 1.78 11.27
CA GLU A 49 4.22 0.51 10.90
C GLU A 49 2.69 0.65 10.76
N GLY A 50 2.04 1.42 11.65
CA GLY A 50 0.61 1.71 11.54
C GLY A 50 0.25 2.45 10.25
N HIS A 51 1.09 3.40 9.82
CA HIS A 51 0.94 4.10 8.54
C HIS A 51 1.09 3.14 7.37
N PHE A 52 2.11 2.28 7.39
CA PHE A 52 2.33 1.27 6.35
C PHE A 52 1.12 0.33 6.21
N VAL A 53 0.58 -0.17 7.32
CA VAL A 53 -0.61 -1.04 7.31
C VAL A 53 -1.83 -0.29 6.77
N ALA A 54 -2.05 0.96 7.17
CA ALA A 54 -3.15 1.78 6.66
C ALA A 54 -3.06 1.98 5.14
N ILE A 55 -1.86 2.28 4.63
CA ILE A 55 -1.59 2.43 3.20
C ILE A 55 -1.84 1.12 2.46
N ALA A 56 -1.33 -0.01 2.96
CA ALA A 56 -1.55 -1.32 2.36
C ALA A 56 -3.04 -1.70 2.31
N LYS A 57 -3.80 -1.38 3.36
CA LYS A 57 -5.25 -1.58 3.38
C LYS A 57 -5.99 -0.72 2.38
N ASN A 58 -5.62 0.55 2.21
CA ASN A 58 -6.21 1.41 1.17
C ASN A 58 -5.89 0.85 -0.22
N ALA A 59 -4.64 0.48 -0.48
CA ALA A 59 -4.22 -0.07 -1.76
C ALA A 59 -4.98 -1.36 -2.10
N GLN A 60 -5.22 -2.23 -1.12
CA GLN A 60 -5.96 -3.48 -1.31
C GLN A 60 -7.42 -3.26 -1.77
N THR A 61 -8.01 -2.07 -1.59
CA THR A 61 -9.37 -1.80 -2.08
C THR A 61 -9.46 -1.77 -3.60
N ASN A 62 -8.40 -1.32 -4.29
CA ASN A 62 -8.37 -1.19 -5.74
C ASN A 62 -7.34 -2.13 -6.40
N LEU A 63 -6.24 -2.46 -5.75
CA LEU A 63 -5.26 -3.44 -6.22
C LEU A 63 -5.75 -4.87 -5.95
N THR A 64 -6.93 -5.23 -6.44
CA THR A 64 -7.49 -6.58 -6.28
C THR A 64 -7.13 -7.48 -7.46
N GLN A 65 -7.18 -8.80 -7.27
CA GLN A 65 -7.04 -9.77 -8.37
C GLN A 65 -8.08 -9.52 -9.46
N THR A 66 -9.34 -9.25 -9.08
CA THR A 66 -10.41 -8.97 -10.04
C THR A 66 -10.11 -7.73 -10.89
N ASN A 67 -9.58 -6.67 -10.28
CA ASN A 67 -9.20 -5.47 -11.00
C ASN A 67 -7.97 -5.72 -11.88
N PHE A 68 -7.01 -6.51 -11.42
CA PHE A 68 -5.87 -6.94 -12.24
C PHE A 68 -6.30 -7.75 -13.47
N ASP A 69 -7.18 -8.75 -13.29
CA ASP A 69 -7.64 -9.61 -14.38
C ASP A 69 -8.48 -8.85 -15.42
N SER A 70 -9.16 -7.78 -15.00
CA SER A 70 -10.00 -6.95 -15.86
C SER A 70 -9.30 -5.70 -16.43
N ASN A 71 -8.24 -5.21 -15.78
CA ASN A 71 -7.44 -4.05 -16.19
C ASN A 71 -6.00 -4.48 -16.49
N THR A 72 -5.70 -4.73 -17.77
CA THR A 72 -4.36 -5.15 -18.23
C THR A 72 -3.26 -4.12 -18.00
N ASP A 73 -3.59 -2.88 -17.65
CA ASP A 73 -2.63 -1.83 -17.33
C ASP A 73 -2.29 -1.79 -15.83
N GLN A 74 -2.98 -2.56 -14.99
CA GLN A 74 -2.63 -2.70 -13.58
C GLN A 74 -1.56 -3.78 -13.42
N SER A 75 -0.37 -3.40 -12.96
CA SER A 75 0.76 -4.32 -12.80
C SER A 75 0.90 -4.88 -11.37
N VAL A 76 0.13 -4.38 -10.41
CA VAL A 76 0.22 -4.75 -9.00
C VAL A 76 -1.14 -5.22 -8.47
N TYR A 77 -1.15 -6.29 -7.69
CA TYR A 77 -2.34 -6.70 -6.93
C TYR A 77 -1.96 -7.24 -5.56
N ILE A 78 -2.85 -7.04 -4.60
CA ILE A 78 -2.68 -7.38 -3.20
C ILE A 78 -3.72 -8.43 -2.82
N SER A 79 -3.25 -9.57 -2.33
CA SER A 79 -4.10 -10.65 -1.84
C SER A 79 -3.87 -10.89 -0.36
N SER A 80 -4.94 -11.26 0.35
CA SER A 80 -4.83 -11.71 1.74
C SER A 80 -4.42 -13.19 1.76
N GLY A 81 -3.42 -13.50 2.57
CA GLY A 81 -3.06 -14.88 2.88
C GLY A 81 -3.87 -15.42 4.06
N PHE A 82 -3.55 -16.63 4.48
CA PHE A 82 -4.15 -17.23 5.67
C PHE A 82 -3.46 -16.70 6.93
N SER A 83 -4.27 -16.35 7.94
CA SER A 83 -3.72 -16.01 9.25
C SER A 83 -3.06 -17.24 9.88
N SER A 84 -1.92 -17.02 10.53
CA SER A 84 -1.19 -18.06 11.26
C SER A 84 -0.77 -17.54 12.63
N PHE A 85 -0.11 -18.39 13.42
CA PHE A 85 0.44 -18.01 14.71
C PHE A 85 1.93 -18.33 14.75
N VAL A 86 2.72 -17.43 15.35
CA VAL A 86 4.14 -17.63 15.60
C VAL A 86 4.42 -17.24 17.05
N THR A 87 5.33 -17.94 17.72
CA THR A 87 5.79 -17.55 19.05
C THR A 87 7.07 -16.72 18.94
N ARG A 88 7.20 -15.66 19.75
CA ARG A 88 8.35 -14.73 19.68
C ARG A 88 8.88 -14.38 21.07
N GLY A 89 10.13 -13.91 21.10
CA GLY A 89 10.79 -13.44 22.32
C GLY A 89 11.27 -14.58 23.22
N THR A 90 11.93 -14.21 24.32
CA THR A 90 12.47 -15.18 25.29
C THR A 90 11.39 -15.92 26.06
N ASN A 91 10.18 -15.33 26.17
CA ASN A 91 9.04 -15.93 26.86
C ASN A 91 8.14 -16.77 25.95
N ASN A 92 8.48 -16.87 24.65
CA ASN A 92 7.72 -17.62 23.65
C ASN A 92 6.25 -17.17 23.55
N ASP A 93 6.02 -15.87 23.64
CA ASP A 93 4.68 -15.27 23.60
C ASP A 93 4.03 -15.51 22.21
N PRO A 94 2.74 -15.88 22.14
CA PRO A 94 2.06 -16.14 20.88
C PRO A 94 1.65 -14.84 20.17
N TYR A 95 1.98 -14.74 18.88
CA TYR A 95 1.59 -13.65 17.99
C TYR A 95 0.73 -14.19 16.86
N ARG A 96 -0.35 -13.47 16.54
CA ARG A 96 -1.08 -13.67 15.29
C ARG A 96 -0.30 -13.02 14.14
N VAL A 97 -0.20 -13.73 13.03
CA VAL A 97 0.38 -13.25 11.78
C VAL A 97 -0.74 -13.16 10.76
N ASP A 98 -1.10 -11.94 10.38
CA ASP A 98 -2.03 -11.68 9.28
C ASP A 98 -1.22 -11.42 8.01
N GLN A 99 -1.30 -12.34 7.04
CA GLN A 99 -0.52 -12.27 5.83
C GLN A 99 -1.21 -11.39 4.79
N VAL A 100 -0.46 -10.43 4.25
CA VAL A 100 -0.83 -9.64 3.07
C VAL A 100 0.28 -9.83 2.04
N THR A 101 -0.09 -10.27 0.84
CA THR A 101 0.84 -10.58 -0.24
C THR A 101 0.70 -9.54 -1.34
N VAL A 102 1.78 -8.83 -1.64
CA VAL A 102 1.86 -7.89 -2.77
C VAL A 102 2.49 -8.60 -3.95
N ASN A 103 1.77 -8.70 -5.05
CA ASN A 103 2.21 -9.36 -6.27
C ASN A 103 2.46 -8.30 -7.34
N LEU A 104 3.60 -8.40 -8.01
CA LEU A 104 4.04 -7.51 -9.06
C LEU A 104 4.17 -8.33 -10.35
N ALA A 105 3.41 -7.98 -11.38
CA ALA A 105 3.37 -8.66 -12.66
C ALA A 105 3.49 -7.67 -13.81
N LYS A 106 4.41 -7.92 -14.75
CA LYS A 106 4.60 -7.16 -15.98
C LYS A 106 5.10 -8.09 -17.08
N ALA A 107 5.15 -7.60 -18.32
CA ALA A 107 5.78 -8.34 -19.42
C ALA A 107 7.26 -8.60 -19.11
N ASP A 108 7.76 -9.77 -19.50
CA ASP A 108 9.13 -10.20 -19.21
C ASP A 108 10.16 -9.45 -20.07
N THR A 109 10.56 -8.27 -19.59
CA THR A 109 11.54 -7.38 -20.24
C THR A 109 12.81 -7.21 -19.42
N SER A 110 12.77 -7.54 -18.13
CA SER A 110 13.90 -7.42 -17.20
C SER A 110 13.70 -8.36 -16.00
N ALA A 111 14.81 -8.87 -15.47
CA ALA A 111 14.82 -9.76 -14.30
C ALA A 111 14.84 -9.02 -12.95
N THR A 112 14.96 -7.68 -12.94
CA THR A 112 14.97 -6.88 -11.72
C THR A 112 13.68 -6.10 -11.56
N ILE A 113 13.19 -6.01 -10.30
CA ILE A 113 12.08 -5.13 -9.95
C ILE A 113 12.57 -3.69 -10.08
N ASP A 114 11.97 -2.96 -11.02
CA ASP A 114 12.21 -1.53 -11.26
C ASP A 114 10.90 -0.79 -10.99
N PRO A 115 10.82 0.10 -9.98
CA PRO A 115 9.63 0.88 -9.70
C PRO A 115 9.16 1.77 -10.86
N ASP A 116 10.02 2.12 -11.83
CA ASP A 116 9.60 2.89 -13.01
C ASP A 116 8.78 2.04 -14.01
N ASP A 117 8.76 0.72 -13.83
CA ASP A 117 8.01 -0.24 -14.65
C ASP A 117 6.68 -0.72 -14.00
N TYR A 118 6.27 -0.15 -12.86
CA TYR A 118 5.06 -0.53 -12.09
C TYR A 118 4.26 0.67 -11.58
#